data_AF-A0A9K3NZJ5-F1
#
_entry.id   AF-A0A9K3NZJ5-F1
#
_cell.length_a   1.000
_cell.length_b   1.000
_cell.length_c   1.000
_cell.angle_alpha   90.00
_cell.angle_beta   90.00
_cell.angle_gamma   90.00
#
_symmetry.space_group_name_H-M   'P 1'
#
loop_
_entity.id
_entity.type
_entity.pdbx_description
1 polymer ?
#
loop_
_entity_poly.entity_id
_entity_poly.type
_entity_poly.pdbx_seq_one_letter_code
_entity_poly.pdbx_strand_id
1 'polypeptide(L)'
;MSCIIWLQIFHTPGKNMNVNKAIITIEYAGVGIKMAAGNFQMGVSNKTPEFLKMNPIGKTPEGPLFESNAIARYVAHGSSLFGSSKIEYVSFALFLCYFL
;
A
#
# COMPACT_ATOMS: atom_id res chain seq x y z
N MET A 1 -5.26 -14.27 21.10
CA MET A 1 -4.20 -13.43 20.49
C MET A 1 -4.87 -12.23 19.86
N SER A 2 -4.37 -11.02 20.10
CA SER A 2 -5.04 -9.78 19.67
C SER A 2 -4.98 -9.63 18.16
N CYS A 3 -6.13 -9.44 17.51
CA CYS A 3 -6.21 -9.17 16.09
C CYS A 3 -5.78 -7.72 15.84
N ILE A 4 -4.51 -7.50 15.51
CA ILE A 4 -4.01 -6.18 15.10
C ILE A 4 -4.49 -5.94 13.68
N ILE A 5 -5.66 -5.31 13.57
CA ILE A 5 -6.27 -4.92 12.30
C ILE A 5 -5.47 -3.72 11.76
N TRP A 6 -4.38 -3.99 11.05
CA TRP A 6 -3.67 -2.95 10.29
C TRP A 6 -4.65 -2.33 9.30
N LEU A 7 -4.97 -1.06 9.50
CA LEU A 7 -6.01 -0.36 8.76
C LEU A 7 -5.37 0.64 7.79
N GLN A 8 -5.16 0.21 6.56
CA GLN A 8 -4.50 1.04 5.54
C GLN A 8 -5.54 1.96 4.86
N ILE A 9 -5.23 3.25 4.75
CA ILE A 9 -6.04 4.24 4.04
C ILE A 9 -5.40 4.58 2.69
N PHE A 10 -6.10 4.34 1.59
CA PHE A 10 -5.62 4.69 0.24
C PHE A 10 -6.22 6.00 -0.28
N HIS A 11 -5.35 6.88 -0.76
CA HIS A 11 -5.68 8.11 -1.46
C HIS A 11 -5.38 7.93 -2.95
N THR A 12 -6.40 7.65 -3.75
CA THR A 12 -6.26 7.38 -5.20
C THR A 12 -7.35 8.08 -6.02
N PRO A 13 -7.02 8.68 -7.18
CA PRO A 13 -8.01 9.16 -8.12
C PRO A 13 -8.59 7.97 -8.89
N GLY A 14 -9.76 7.50 -8.45
CA GLY A 14 -10.47 6.41 -9.12
C GLY A 14 -9.68 5.10 -9.23
N LYS A 15 -9.95 4.34 -10.30
CA LYS A 15 -9.43 2.99 -10.51
C LYS A 15 -8.03 3.04 -11.14
N ASN A 16 -7.00 2.83 -10.33
CA ASN A 16 -5.59 2.93 -10.74
C ASN A 16 -4.90 1.56 -10.62
N MET A 17 -4.29 1.06 -11.71
CA MET A 17 -3.62 -0.24 -11.77
C MET A 17 -2.52 -0.39 -10.71
N ASN A 18 -1.74 0.68 -10.45
CA ASN A 18 -0.72 0.67 -9.42
C ASN A 18 -1.31 0.49 -8.02
N VAL A 19 -2.52 1.00 -7.76
CA VAL A 19 -3.17 0.84 -6.45
C VAL A 19 -3.73 -0.57 -6.32
N ASN A 20 -4.19 -1.19 -7.42
CA ASN A 20 -4.65 -2.58 -7.42
C ASN A 20 -3.57 -3.56 -6.94
N LYS A 21 -2.28 -3.35 -7.26
CA LYS A 21 -1.20 -4.23 -6.76
C LYS A 21 -1.17 -4.30 -5.23
N ALA A 22 -1.30 -3.13 -4.60
CA ALA A 22 -1.32 -3.00 -3.16
C ALA A 22 -2.61 -3.58 -2.56
N ILE A 23 -3.77 -3.29 -3.16
CA ILE A 23 -5.07 -3.85 -2.74
C ILE A 23 -5.04 -5.37 -2.75
N ILE A 24 -4.67 -5.99 -3.88
CA ILE A 24 -4.61 -7.44 -4.04
C ILE A 24 -3.68 -8.04 -2.99
N THR A 25 -2.48 -7.47 -2.80
CA THR A 25 -1.53 -7.97 -1.79
C THR A 25 -2.10 -7.88 -0.37
N ILE A 26 -2.84 -6.83 -0.05
CA ILE A 26 -3.49 -6.65 1.26
C ILE A 26 -4.63 -7.66 1.47
N GLU A 27 -5.48 -7.88 0.47
CA GLU A 27 -6.57 -8.86 0.51
C GLU A 27 -6.02 -10.28 0.74
N TYR A 28 -5.00 -10.69 -0.02
CA TYR A 28 -4.35 -11.99 0.16
C TYR A 28 -3.56 -12.11 1.48
N ALA A 29 -3.07 -11.00 2.05
CA ALA A 29 -2.42 -10.98 3.36
C ALA A 29 -3.42 -10.99 4.54
N GLY A 30 -4.73 -10.88 4.28
CA GLY A 30 -5.77 -10.81 5.32
C GLY A 30 -5.78 -9.50 6.11
N VAL A 31 -5.22 -8.43 5.54
CA VAL A 31 -5.11 -7.11 6.20
C VAL A 31 -6.29 -6.20 5.79
N GLY A 32 -6.71 -5.29 6.67
CA GLY A 32 -7.91 -4.47 6.49
C GLY A 32 -7.67 -3.20 5.66
N ILE A 33 -8.47 -3.00 4.61
CA ILE A 33 -8.41 -1.79 3.76
C ILE A 33 -9.56 -0.85 4.07
N LYS A 34 -9.28 0.46 4.09
CA LYS A 34 -10.27 1.50 3.80
C LYS A 34 -9.80 2.36 2.63
N MET A 35 -10.72 2.65 1.71
CA MET A 35 -10.50 3.73 0.75
C MET A 35 -10.78 5.06 1.45
N ALA A 36 -9.98 6.08 1.17
CA ALA A 36 -10.30 7.44 1.62
C ALA A 36 -11.65 7.85 1.02
N ALA A 37 -12.58 8.29 1.87
CA ALA A 37 -13.92 8.65 1.42
C ALA A 37 -13.88 9.96 0.62
N GLY A 38 -14.27 9.90 -0.66
CA GLY A 38 -14.52 11.08 -1.50
C GLY A 38 -13.73 11.11 -2.82
N ASN A 39 -14.02 12.14 -3.62
CA ASN A 39 -13.39 12.39 -4.92
C ASN A 39 -11.95 12.91 -4.75
N PHE A 40 -11.02 12.03 -4.38
CA PHE A 40 -9.59 12.40 -4.34
C PHE A 40 -9.09 12.74 -5.75
N GLN A 41 -8.61 13.97 -5.93
CA GLN A 41 -8.13 14.50 -7.21
C GLN A 41 -6.62 14.74 -7.17
N MET A 42 -5.88 14.07 -8.06
CA MET A 42 -4.45 14.32 -8.23
C MET A 42 -4.21 15.75 -8.71
N GLY A 43 -3.23 16.44 -8.12
CA GLY A 43 -2.92 17.84 -8.41
C GLY A 43 -3.76 18.86 -7.62
N VAL A 44 -4.84 18.42 -6.95
CA VAL A 44 -5.73 19.28 -6.14
C VAL A 44 -5.75 18.80 -4.69
N SER A 45 -6.32 17.62 -4.42
CA SER A 45 -6.45 17.08 -3.05
C SER A 45 -5.09 16.86 -2.38
N ASN A 46 -4.07 16.48 -3.15
CA ASN A 46 -2.70 16.28 -2.64
C ASN A 46 -1.89 17.56 -2.42
N LYS A 47 -2.41 18.73 -2.81
CA LYS A 47 -1.80 20.04 -2.55
C LYS A 47 -2.46 20.78 -1.38
N THR A 48 -3.50 20.18 -0.77
CA THR A 48 -4.15 20.76 0.40
C THR A 48 -3.16 20.85 1.57
N PRO A 49 -3.20 21.90 2.40
CA PRO A 49 -2.34 22.00 3.59
C PRO A 49 -2.49 20.79 4.52
N GLU A 50 -3.65 20.15 4.54
CA GLU A 50 -3.96 18.96 5.33
C GLU A 50 -3.20 17.75 4.81
N PHE A 51 -3.22 17.49 3.50
CA PHE A 51 -2.47 16.39 2.87
C PHE A 51 -0.95 16.65 2.90
N LEU A 52 -0.52 17.90 2.73
CA LEU A 52 0.89 18.29 2.87
C LEU A 52 1.37 18.23 4.33
N LYS A 53 0.49 18.44 5.33
CA LYS A 53 0.82 18.20 6.74
C LYS A 53 0.96 16.72 7.09
N MET A 54 0.29 15.83 6.36
CA MET A 54 0.60 14.38 6.44
C MET A 54 1.99 14.07 5.89
N ASN A 55 2.57 14.94 5.05
CA ASN A 55 3.82 14.67 4.37
C ASN A 55 4.65 15.92 3.96
N PRO A 56 5.61 16.34 4.80
CA PRO A 56 6.74 17.16 4.36
C PRO A 56 7.89 16.36 3.71
N ILE A 57 8.05 15.04 3.99
CA ILE A 57 9.14 14.17 3.49
C ILE A 57 8.72 12.68 3.23
N GLY A 58 7.94 12.02 4.11
CA GLY A 58 7.05 10.89 3.74
C GLY A 58 7.52 9.42 3.90
N LYS A 59 7.32 8.81 5.09
CA LYS A 59 7.38 7.36 5.40
C LYS A 59 6.31 6.97 6.46
N THR A 60 6.12 5.71 6.85
CA THR A 60 5.12 5.25 7.87
C THR A 60 5.50 5.46 9.36
N PRO A 61 4.54 5.75 10.28
CA PRO A 61 4.71 6.22 11.66
C PRO A 61 6.05 6.74 12.21
N GLU A 62 6.75 7.78 11.73
CA GLU A 62 6.92 8.64 10.53
C GLU A 62 5.78 9.17 9.61
N GLY A 63 4.54 8.63 9.55
CA GLY A 63 3.47 9.14 8.65
C GLY A 63 2.91 8.16 7.57
N PRO A 64 2.94 8.49 6.24
CA PRO A 64 2.41 7.65 5.14
C PRO A 64 3.46 6.91 4.26
N LEU A 65 3.05 5.85 3.55
CA LEU A 65 3.86 5.05 2.59
C LEU A 65 3.50 5.35 1.13
N PHE A 66 4.48 5.32 0.22
CA PHE A 66 4.31 5.50 -1.23
C PHE A 66 4.97 4.34 -2.02
N GLU A 67 4.83 4.36 -3.35
CA GLU A 67 5.17 3.28 -4.29
C GLU A 67 4.38 1.97 -4.09
N SER A 68 3.62 1.57 -5.13
CA SER A 68 2.74 0.40 -5.09
C SER A 68 3.49 -0.89 -4.74
N ASN A 69 4.65 -1.09 -5.34
CA ASN A 69 5.51 -2.25 -5.10
C ASN A 69 6.12 -2.24 -3.68
N ALA A 70 6.40 -1.05 -3.11
CA ALA A 70 6.92 -0.93 -1.75
C ALA A 70 5.81 -1.21 -0.72
N ILE A 71 4.61 -0.67 -0.92
CA ILE A 71 3.42 -0.95 -0.10
C ILE A 71 3.11 -2.45 -0.12
N ALA A 72 3.07 -3.06 -1.30
CA ALA A 72 2.82 -4.50 -1.44
C ALA A 72 3.86 -5.35 -0.67
N ARG A 73 5.16 -5.04 -0.80
CA ARG A 73 6.21 -5.76 -0.06
C ARG A 73 6.14 -5.54 1.46
N TYR A 74 5.82 -4.33 1.90
CA TYR A 74 5.62 -4.01 3.32
C TYR A 74 4.46 -4.81 3.92
N VAL A 75 3.33 -4.86 3.23
CA VAL A 75 2.13 -5.61 3.65
C VAL A 75 2.38 -7.12 3.62
N ALA A 76 3.06 -7.63 2.59
CA ALA A 76 3.38 -9.04 2.50
C ALA A 76 4.34 -9.49 3.61
N HIS A 77 5.15 -8.60 4.18
CA HIS A 77 6.16 -8.94 5.19
C HIS A 77 5.53 -9.52 6.47
N GLY A 78 5.96 -10.73 6.84
CA GLY A 78 5.38 -11.50 7.94
C GLY A 78 4.15 -12.34 7.57
N SER A 79 3.68 -12.27 6.32
CA SER A 79 2.68 -13.20 5.76
C SER A 79 3.33 -14.29 4.91
N SER A 80 2.57 -15.33 4.56
CA SER A 80 3.02 -16.38 3.62
C SER A 80 3.34 -15.86 2.22
N LEU A 81 2.82 -14.69 1.82
CA LEU A 81 3.10 -14.08 0.51
C LEU A 81 4.55 -13.61 0.35
N PHE A 82 5.26 -13.37 1.46
CA PHE A 82 6.66 -12.93 1.41
C PHE A 82 7.61 -14.05 0.94
N GLY A 83 7.16 -15.30 1.00
CA GLY A 83 7.98 -16.49 0.80
C GLY A 83 8.80 -16.87 2.05
N SER A 84 9.14 -18.15 2.15
CA SER A 84 10.01 -18.70 3.19
C SER A 84 11.50 -18.67 2.79
N SER A 85 11.79 -18.52 1.50
CA SER A 85 13.15 -18.43 0.94
C SER A 85 13.41 -17.12 0.21
N LYS A 86 14.69 -16.77 0.05
CA LYS A 86 15.11 -15.61 -0.77
C LYS A 86 14.66 -15.72 -2.22
N ILE A 87 14.51 -16.94 -2.73
CA ILE A 87 14.06 -17.20 -4.11
C ILE A 87 12.58 -16.85 -4.24
N GLU A 88 11.73 -17.33 -3.33
CA GLU A 88 10.30 -16.98 -3.31
C GLU A 88 10.07 -15.48 -3.15
N TYR A 89 10.81 -14.81 -2.27
CA TYR A 89 10.75 -13.35 -2.13
C TYR A 89 11.11 -12.63 -3.46
N VAL A 90 12.14 -13.11 -4.17
CA VAL A 90 12.53 -12.54 -5.47
C VAL A 90 11.46 -12.84 -6.54
N SER A 91 10.86 -14.02 -6.55
CA SER A 91 9.74 -14.35 -7.45
C SER A 91 8.52 -13.46 -7.22
N PHE A 92 8.13 -13.22 -5.95
CA PHE A 92 7.08 -12.27 -5.59
C PHE A 92 7.44 -10.83 -6.00
N ALA A 93 8.68 -10.41 -5.72
CA ALA A 93 9.19 -9.10 -6.09
C ALA A 93 9.21 -8.86 -7.62
N LEU A 94 9.50 -9.88 -8.42
CA LEU A 94 9.42 -9.87 -9.89
C LEU A 94 7.96 -9.82 -10.36
N PHE A 95 7.07 -10.61 -9.76
CA PHE A 95 5.65 -10.62 -10.12
C PHE A 95 5.02 -9.22 -10.00
N LEU A 96 5.29 -8.51 -8.90
CA LEU A 96 4.87 -7.11 -8.70
C LEU A 96 5.46 -6.10 -9.70
N CYS A 97 6.61 -6.41 -10.31
CA CYS A 97 7.25 -5.53 -11.29
C CYS A 97 6.76 -5.77 -12.73
N TYR A 98 6.36 -6.99 -13.07
CA TYR A 98 6.11 -7.41 -14.46
C TYR A 98 4.65 -7.79 -14.79
N PHE A 99 3.83 -8.17 -13.80
CA PHE A 99 2.50 -8.76 -14.04
C PHE A 99 1.32 -8.02 -13.39
N LEU A 100 1.61 -7.04 -12.53
CA LEU A 100 0.66 -6.13 -11.89
C LEU A 100 1.12 -4.69 -12.09
#